data_AF-A0A4R9KD00-F1
#
_entry.id   AF-A0A4R9KD00-F1
#
_cell.length_a   1.000
_cell.length_b   1.000
_cell.length_c   1.000
_cell.angle_alpha   90.00
_cell.angle_beta   90.00
_cell.angle_gamma   90.00
#
_symmetry.space_group_name_H-M   'P 1'
#
loop_
_entity.id
_entity.type
_entity.pdbx_description
1 polymer ?
#
loop_
_entity_poly.entity_id
_entity_poly.type
_entity_poly.pdbx_seq_one_letter_code
_entity_poly.pdbx_strand_id
1 'polypeptide(L)'
;MVAETNEEEKILSPIIQQDVECPICKFTEVKNYALKAKTLPIRHNIFEVPIYDENPKYSLIDFNELQFTVCPICFFNGASRSDFNFHGSLGDKQSTTDKKVRNYWEANSKQIKAQFNLGNLLPENFHHPRTQEAIIMSVNLSIYKATVEIHAKIPYSLIKRAHRYIRLYCLKLKYNLPVDDELLKKAIADLEEVFRLSDFPEKAYEFEVCYLIVVCCVKIGDETKAGEYIKVLDMSKAELTAESKTNPKVPVQEVTKWSAKAKELWQNRQDPTIWDINK
;
A
#
# COMPACT_ATOMS: atom_id res chain seq x y z
N MET A 1 -39.39 -37.22 -12.99
CA MET A 1 -38.05 -37.32 -12.38
C MET A 1 -37.18 -36.31 -13.10
N VAL A 2 -37.04 -35.12 -12.51
CA VAL A 2 -36.17 -34.06 -13.03
C VAL A 2 -34.79 -34.34 -12.44
N ALA A 3 -33.81 -34.60 -13.30
CA ALA A 3 -32.43 -34.74 -12.89
C ALA A 3 -31.91 -33.34 -12.51
N GLU A 4 -31.74 -33.10 -11.21
CA GLU A 4 -30.96 -31.98 -10.72
C GLU A 4 -29.49 -32.25 -11.05
N THR A 5 -29.01 -31.64 -12.13
CA THR A 5 -27.58 -31.50 -12.38
C THR A 5 -27.00 -30.55 -11.35
N ASN A 6 -26.42 -31.09 -10.28
CA ASN A 6 -25.47 -30.38 -9.43
C ASN A 6 -24.24 -30.04 -10.28
N GLU A 7 -24.29 -28.94 -11.02
CA GLU A 7 -23.07 -28.27 -11.49
C GLU A 7 -22.42 -27.66 -10.25
N GLU A 8 -21.36 -28.30 -9.74
CA GLU A 8 -20.48 -27.68 -8.76
C GLU A 8 -19.98 -26.35 -9.33
N GLU A 9 -20.45 -25.23 -8.79
CA GLU A 9 -20.00 -23.90 -9.19
C GLU A 9 -18.47 -23.81 -9.02
N LYS A 10 -17.76 -23.81 -10.15
CA LYS A 10 -16.31 -23.79 -10.16
C LYS A 10 -15.80 -22.44 -9.63
N ILE A 11 -15.35 -22.43 -8.38
CA ILE A 11 -14.71 -21.27 -7.76
C ILE A 11 -13.49 -20.85 -8.59
N LEU A 12 -13.49 -19.61 -9.07
CA LEU A 12 -12.43 -19.06 -9.93
C LEU A 12 -11.34 -18.37 -9.10
N SER A 13 -10.10 -18.40 -9.59
CA SER A 13 -9.04 -17.59 -8.98
C SER A 13 -9.19 -16.09 -9.33
N PRO A 14 -9.14 -15.17 -8.34
CA PRO A 14 -9.22 -13.73 -8.59
C PRO A 14 -7.87 -13.14 -9.05
N ILE A 15 -6.77 -13.90 -8.98
CA ILE A 15 -5.44 -13.43 -9.34
C ILE A 15 -5.01 -13.93 -10.72
N ILE A 16 -4.17 -13.14 -11.39
CA ILE A 16 -3.39 -13.54 -12.55
C ILE A 16 -1.94 -13.63 -12.11
N GLN A 17 -1.33 -14.80 -12.28
CA GLN A 17 0.11 -14.98 -12.14
C GLN A 17 0.76 -14.87 -13.52
N GLN A 18 1.85 -14.11 -13.61
CA GLN A 18 2.67 -14.02 -14.82
C GLN A 18 4.15 -13.93 -14.45
N ASP A 19 4.99 -14.42 -15.35
CA ASP A 19 6.44 -14.28 -15.24
C ASP A 19 6.87 -12.95 -15.85
N VAL A 20 7.74 -12.24 -15.15
CA VAL A 20 8.33 -10.97 -15.59
C VAL A 20 9.85 -11.03 -15.46
N GLU A 21 10.55 -10.24 -16.28
CA GLU A 21 12.00 -10.15 -16.22
C GLU A 21 12.44 -9.04 -15.26
N CYS A 22 13.36 -9.39 -14.35
CA CYS A 22 13.99 -8.43 -13.45
C CYS A 22 14.83 -7.42 -14.24
N PRO A 23 14.59 -6.09 -14.09
CA PRO A 23 15.33 -5.09 -14.86
C PRO A 23 16.80 -5.01 -14.45
N ILE A 24 17.14 -5.49 -13.25
CA ILE A 24 18.47 -5.43 -12.62
C ILE A 24 19.34 -6.62 -13.02
N CYS A 25 18.86 -7.85 -12.79
CA CYS A 25 19.66 -9.07 -12.99
C CYS A 25 19.22 -9.93 -14.17
N LYS A 26 18.19 -9.51 -14.91
CA LYS A 26 17.66 -10.20 -16.11
C LYS A 26 17.09 -11.61 -15.86
N PHE A 27 16.86 -11.98 -14.60
CA PHE A 27 16.13 -13.20 -14.28
C PHE A 27 14.68 -13.09 -14.80
N THR A 28 14.24 -14.05 -15.62
CA THR A 28 12.99 -13.99 -16.41
C THR A 28 11.78 -14.61 -15.73
N GLU A 29 11.98 -15.39 -14.66
CA GLU A 29 10.92 -16.14 -13.98
C GLU A 29 10.47 -15.47 -12.66
N VAL A 30 10.51 -14.13 -12.59
CA VAL A 30 10.00 -13.42 -11.41
C VAL A 30 8.47 -13.51 -11.39
N LYS A 31 7.89 -14.11 -10.34
CA LYS A 31 6.43 -14.24 -10.21
C LYS A 31 5.78 -12.90 -9.84
N ASN A 32 5.03 -12.33 -10.77
CA ASN A 32 4.18 -11.16 -10.56
C ASN A 32 2.71 -11.57 -10.45
N TYR A 33 2.00 -10.96 -9.49
CA TYR A 33 0.58 -11.18 -9.27
C TYR A 33 -0.20 -9.90 -9.56
N ALA A 34 -1.34 -10.03 -10.23
CA ALA A 34 -2.30 -8.96 -10.43
C ALA A 34 -3.69 -9.42 -10.01
N LEU A 35 -4.42 -8.59 -9.26
CA LEU A 35 -5.82 -8.82 -8.97
C LEU A 35 -6.66 -8.51 -10.21
N LYS A 36 -7.50 -9.46 -10.64
CA LYS A 36 -8.44 -9.24 -11.74
C LYS A 36 -9.46 -8.19 -11.31
N ALA A 37 -9.71 -7.21 -12.19
CA ALA A 37 -10.66 -6.15 -11.90
C ALA A 37 -12.04 -6.71 -11.55
N LYS A 38 -12.69 -6.13 -10.53
CA LYS A 38 -14.05 -6.46 -10.07
C LYS A 38 -14.25 -7.92 -9.63
N THR A 39 -13.19 -8.63 -9.23
CA THR A 39 -13.32 -10.02 -8.73
C THR A 39 -13.61 -10.10 -7.24
N LEU A 40 -13.00 -9.25 -6.43
CA LEU A 40 -13.29 -9.16 -4.99
C LEU A 40 -13.81 -7.75 -4.68
N PRO A 41 -14.88 -7.61 -3.87
CA PRO A 41 -15.24 -6.33 -3.27
C PRO A 41 -14.07 -5.82 -2.41
N ILE A 42 -13.81 -4.52 -2.47
CA ILE A 42 -12.74 -3.87 -1.73
C ILE A 42 -13.33 -2.77 -0.87
N ARG A 43 -13.16 -2.92 0.44
CA ARG A 43 -13.32 -1.85 1.42
C ARG A 43 -11.95 -1.47 1.99
N HIS A 44 -11.88 -0.50 2.88
CA HIS A 44 -10.62 -0.08 3.50
C HIS A 44 -10.78 -0.07 5.01
N ASN A 45 -9.74 -0.48 5.73
CA ASN A 45 -9.67 -0.34 7.17
C ASN A 45 -9.43 1.13 7.57
N ILE A 46 -9.36 1.39 8.87
CA ILE A 46 -9.17 2.75 9.42
C ILE A 46 -7.83 3.41 9.00
N PHE A 47 -6.86 2.62 8.55
CA PHE A 47 -5.58 3.10 8.03
C PHE A 47 -5.55 3.20 6.49
N GLU A 48 -6.72 3.16 5.85
CA GLU A 48 -6.88 3.08 4.39
C GLU A 48 -6.11 1.91 3.73
N VAL A 49 -5.86 0.82 4.47
CA VAL A 49 -5.35 -0.41 3.87
C VAL A 49 -6.52 -1.22 3.32
N PRO A 50 -6.47 -1.67 2.05
CA PRO A 50 -7.54 -2.45 1.44
C PRO A 50 -7.86 -3.72 2.24
N ILE A 51 -9.15 -4.01 2.40
CA ILE A 51 -9.67 -5.30 2.85
C ILE A 51 -10.48 -5.90 1.71
N TYR A 52 -10.24 -7.17 1.45
CA TYR A 52 -10.87 -7.93 0.38
C TYR A 52 -11.97 -8.80 0.99
N ASP A 53 -13.21 -8.59 0.55
CA ASP A 53 -14.36 -9.36 1.04
C ASP A 53 -14.68 -10.56 0.12
N GLU A 54 -15.52 -11.46 0.62
CA GLU A 54 -15.95 -12.66 -0.10
C GLU A 54 -16.73 -12.32 -1.38
N ASN A 55 -16.51 -13.12 -2.41
CA ASN A 55 -17.33 -13.15 -3.61
C ASN A 55 -17.64 -14.62 -3.93
N PRO A 56 -18.92 -15.03 -4.00
CA PRO A 56 -19.28 -16.43 -4.26
C PRO A 56 -18.62 -17.04 -5.50
N LYS A 57 -18.26 -16.22 -6.50
CA LYS A 57 -17.64 -16.68 -7.76
C LYS A 57 -16.13 -16.88 -7.69
N TYR A 58 -15.46 -16.31 -6.68
CA TYR A 58 -14.00 -16.27 -6.62
C TYR A 58 -13.48 -16.71 -5.25
N SER A 59 -12.34 -17.40 -5.24
CA SER A 59 -11.66 -17.74 -3.99
C SER A 59 -11.24 -16.46 -3.26
N LEU A 60 -11.53 -16.35 -1.96
CA LEU A 60 -11.07 -15.22 -1.15
C LEU A 60 -9.53 -15.20 -1.06
N ILE A 61 -8.93 -14.04 -1.34
CA ILE A 61 -7.48 -13.81 -1.22
C ILE A 61 -7.26 -12.41 -0.66
N ASP A 62 -6.38 -12.28 0.33
CA ASP A 62 -5.85 -10.99 0.75
C ASP A 62 -4.70 -10.56 -0.18
N PHE A 63 -4.99 -9.66 -1.11
CA PHE A 63 -4.00 -9.22 -2.09
C PHE A 63 -2.91 -8.32 -1.49
N ASN A 64 -3.04 -7.84 -0.24
CA ASN A 64 -1.93 -7.17 0.45
C ASN A 64 -0.71 -8.09 0.60
N GLU A 65 -0.91 -9.41 0.62
CA GLU A 65 0.16 -10.41 0.70
C GLU A 65 0.94 -10.58 -0.63
N LEU A 66 0.31 -10.22 -1.75
CA LEU A 66 0.83 -10.46 -3.10
C LEU A 66 1.22 -9.18 -3.85
N GLN A 67 0.81 -8.01 -3.37
CA GLN A 67 0.97 -6.71 -4.03
C GLN A 67 2.42 -6.42 -4.48
N PHE A 68 3.40 -6.82 -3.67
CA PHE A 68 4.81 -6.56 -3.95
C PHE A 68 5.46 -7.75 -4.65
N THR A 69 5.98 -7.52 -5.84
CA THR A 69 6.78 -8.49 -6.61
C THR A 69 8.24 -8.38 -6.20
N VAL A 70 8.88 -9.51 -5.94
CA VAL A 70 10.30 -9.57 -5.51
C VAL A 70 11.05 -10.49 -6.47
N CYS A 71 12.16 -10.00 -7.02
CA CYS A 71 13.11 -10.84 -7.73
C CYS A 71 13.88 -11.71 -6.71
N PRO A 72 13.81 -13.05 -6.78
CA PRO A 72 14.47 -13.91 -5.79
C PRO A 72 16.00 -13.93 -5.92
N ILE A 73 16.54 -13.45 -7.05
CA ILE A 73 17.98 -13.43 -7.29
C ILE A 73 18.64 -12.21 -6.63
N CYS A 74 18.16 -11.00 -6.95
CA CYS A 74 18.78 -9.74 -6.54
C CYS A 74 17.91 -8.90 -5.56
N PHE A 75 16.76 -9.43 -5.15
CA PHE A 75 15.85 -8.82 -4.18
C PHE A 75 15.28 -7.46 -4.62
N PHE A 76 15.37 -7.16 -5.93
CA PHE A 76 14.67 -6.03 -6.51
C PHE A 76 13.17 -6.16 -6.29
N ASN A 77 12.54 -5.08 -5.84
CA ASN A 77 11.13 -5.03 -5.48
C ASN A 77 10.36 -4.09 -6.43
N GLY A 78 9.14 -4.45 -6.78
CA GLY A 78 8.22 -3.58 -7.49
C GLY A 78 6.78 -3.76 -6.99
N ALA A 79 6.01 -2.68 -7.03
CA ALA A 79 4.60 -2.67 -6.66
C ALA A 79 3.68 -2.63 -7.89
N SER A 80 4.26 -2.40 -9.08
CA SER A 80 3.58 -2.44 -10.37
C SER A 80 4.28 -3.41 -11.29
N ARG A 81 3.53 -4.03 -12.22
CA ARG A 81 4.12 -4.80 -13.31
C ARG A 81 5.10 -3.95 -14.14
N SER A 82 4.85 -2.65 -14.27
CA SER A 82 5.74 -1.73 -15.02
C SER A 82 7.10 -1.51 -14.35
N ASP A 83 7.28 -1.92 -13.08
CA ASP A 83 8.61 -1.93 -12.46
C ASP A 83 9.52 -3.01 -13.06
N PHE A 84 8.97 -3.97 -13.80
CA PHE A 84 9.69 -5.08 -14.42
C PHE A 84 9.67 -5.00 -15.95
N ASN A 85 10.60 -5.72 -16.57
CA ASN A 85 10.57 -5.98 -18.00
C ASN A 85 9.51 -7.06 -18.29
N PHE A 86 8.76 -6.91 -19.36
CA PHE A 86 7.71 -7.85 -19.74
C PHE A 86 7.88 -8.24 -21.20
N HIS A 87 7.87 -9.54 -21.45
CA HIS A 87 7.94 -10.15 -22.77
C HIS A 87 6.69 -11.00 -22.95
N GLY A 88 5.75 -10.55 -23.79
CA GLY A 88 4.49 -11.25 -23.99
C GLY A 88 3.90 -11.02 -25.37
N SER A 89 2.77 -11.66 -25.65
CA SER A 89 2.09 -11.62 -26.94
C SER A 89 1.66 -10.20 -27.37
N LEU A 90 1.54 -9.28 -26.43
CA LEU A 90 1.21 -7.87 -26.65
C LEU A 90 2.45 -6.97 -26.82
N GLY A 91 3.63 -7.56 -26.99
CA GLY A 91 4.90 -6.88 -27.22
C GLY A 91 5.78 -6.74 -25.98
N ASP A 92 7.04 -6.37 -26.24
CA ASP A 92 8.04 -6.14 -25.21
C ASP A 92 7.84 -4.78 -24.54
N LYS A 93 7.83 -4.77 -23.21
CA LYS A 93 7.78 -3.55 -22.41
C LYS A 93 8.96 -3.50 -21.47
N GLN A 94 9.72 -2.42 -21.57
CA GLN A 94 10.82 -2.15 -20.65
C GLN A 94 10.29 -1.53 -19.34
N SER A 95 11.01 -1.81 -18.26
CA SER A 95 10.73 -1.27 -16.94
C SER A 95 10.70 0.26 -16.96
N THR A 96 9.69 0.84 -16.31
CA THR A 96 9.56 2.28 -16.05
C THR A 96 10.33 2.72 -14.81
N THR A 97 11.08 1.81 -14.16
CA THR A 97 11.88 2.15 -12.98
C THR A 97 12.96 3.15 -13.35
N ASP A 98 13.04 4.24 -12.58
CA ASP A 98 14.03 5.29 -12.78
C ASP A 98 15.46 4.75 -12.84
N LYS A 99 16.27 5.29 -13.75
CA LYS A 99 17.65 4.84 -13.99
C LYS A 99 18.52 4.96 -12.74
N LYS A 100 18.33 5.98 -11.91
CA LYS A 100 19.10 6.15 -10.65
C LYS A 100 18.80 5.02 -9.68
N VAL A 101 17.54 4.61 -9.57
CA VAL A 101 17.11 3.50 -8.70
C VAL A 101 17.67 2.19 -9.23
N ARG A 102 17.62 1.96 -10.55
CA ARG A 102 18.22 0.76 -11.17
C ARG A 102 19.72 0.68 -10.93
N ASN A 103 20.46 1.75 -11.24
CA ASN A 103 21.90 1.81 -11.03
C ASN A 103 22.28 1.57 -9.56
N TYR A 104 21.53 2.16 -8.62
CA TYR A 104 21.73 1.91 -7.20
C TYR A 104 21.55 0.43 -6.86
N TRP A 105 20.48 -0.19 -7.37
CA TRP A 105 20.21 -1.60 -7.10
C TRP A 105 21.23 -2.54 -7.72
N GLU A 106 21.67 -2.27 -8.95
CA GLU A 106 22.71 -3.03 -9.64
C GLU A 106 24.01 -3.03 -8.82
N ALA A 107 24.43 -1.85 -8.34
CA ALA A 107 25.64 -1.69 -7.54
C ALA A 107 25.54 -2.35 -6.15
N ASN A 108 24.34 -2.44 -5.55
CA ASN A 108 24.16 -2.84 -4.14
C ASN A 108 23.42 -4.17 -3.95
N SER A 109 23.04 -4.87 -5.02
CA SER A 109 22.18 -6.07 -4.97
C SER A 109 22.65 -7.16 -4.00
N LYS A 110 23.96 -7.41 -3.92
CA LYS A 110 24.55 -8.39 -2.98
C LYS A 110 24.37 -7.97 -1.52
N GLN A 111 24.63 -6.69 -1.22
CA GLN A 111 24.46 -6.13 0.12
C GLN A 111 22.98 -6.13 0.53
N ILE A 112 22.10 -5.71 -0.37
CA ILE A 112 20.65 -5.72 -0.14
C ILE A 112 20.19 -7.15 0.17
N LYS A 113 20.58 -8.13 -0.65
CA LYS A 113 20.23 -9.53 -0.39
C LYS A 113 20.74 -10.01 0.98
N ALA A 114 21.99 -9.71 1.34
CA ALA A 114 22.55 -10.09 2.64
C ALA A 114 21.81 -9.43 3.82
N GLN A 115 21.38 -8.18 3.66
CA GLN A 115 20.64 -7.44 4.68
C GLN A 115 19.23 -7.99 4.91
N PHE A 116 18.52 -8.35 3.83
CA PHE A 116 17.11 -8.75 3.92
C PHE A 116 16.89 -10.25 4.02
N ASN A 117 17.77 -11.09 3.44
CA ASN A 117 17.58 -12.53 3.41
C ASN A 117 18.07 -13.27 4.68
N LEU A 118 17.82 -12.71 5.86
CA LEU A 118 18.28 -13.29 7.13
C LEU A 118 17.68 -14.67 7.42
N GLY A 119 16.47 -14.93 6.90
CA GLY A 119 15.78 -16.21 7.02
C GLY A 119 16.15 -17.26 5.96
N ASN A 120 17.14 -16.98 5.09
CA ASN A 120 17.50 -17.86 3.97
C ASN A 120 16.30 -18.27 3.09
N LEU A 121 15.43 -17.30 2.79
CA LEU A 121 14.26 -17.54 1.96
C LEU A 121 14.68 -17.99 0.55
N LEU A 122 14.01 -19.05 0.10
CA LEU A 122 14.12 -19.63 -1.22
C LEU A 122 13.15 -18.93 -2.19
N PRO A 123 13.39 -18.99 -3.51
CA PRO A 123 12.51 -18.41 -4.51
C PRO A 123 11.03 -18.79 -4.34
N GLU A 124 10.76 -20.04 -3.97
CA GLU A 124 9.43 -20.61 -3.81
C GLU A 124 8.66 -19.97 -2.67
N ASN A 125 9.34 -19.38 -1.67
CA ASN A 125 8.68 -18.69 -0.57
C ASN A 125 7.94 -17.41 -1.03
N PHE A 126 8.28 -16.87 -2.21
CA PHE A 126 7.61 -15.73 -2.83
C PHE A 126 6.46 -16.14 -3.77
N HIS A 127 6.28 -17.44 -4.02
CA HIS A 127 5.17 -17.95 -4.80
C HIS A 127 3.87 -17.92 -3.97
N HIS A 128 2.71 -17.86 -4.61
CA HIS A 128 1.43 -17.96 -3.91
C HIS A 128 1.11 -19.45 -3.61
N PRO A 129 0.72 -19.82 -2.38
CA PRO A 129 0.65 -18.99 -1.17
C PRO A 129 2.04 -18.65 -0.62
N ARG A 130 2.23 -17.38 -0.23
CA ARG A 130 3.53 -16.92 0.30
C ARG A 130 3.65 -17.28 1.77
N THR A 131 4.88 -17.55 2.19
CA THR A 131 5.19 -17.60 3.63
C THR A 131 5.04 -16.22 4.26
N GLN A 132 4.71 -16.19 5.55
CA GLN A 132 4.58 -14.94 6.32
C GLN A 132 5.87 -14.11 6.26
N GLU A 133 7.02 -14.76 6.34
CA GLU A 133 8.35 -14.15 6.27
C GLU A 133 8.57 -13.47 4.91
N ALA A 134 8.21 -14.13 3.81
CA ALA A 134 8.32 -13.56 2.47
C ALA A 134 7.37 -12.37 2.26
N ILE A 135 6.16 -12.41 2.85
CA ILE A 135 5.19 -11.30 2.80
C ILE A 135 5.78 -10.08 3.51
N ILE A 136 6.19 -10.23 4.77
CA ILE A 136 6.77 -9.14 5.56
C ILE A 136 8.04 -8.58 4.89
N MET A 137 8.90 -9.44 4.38
CA MET A 137 10.11 -9.02 3.68
C MET A 137 9.80 -8.27 2.38
N SER A 138 8.76 -8.66 1.64
CA SER A 138 8.36 -7.97 0.41
C SER A 138 7.96 -6.50 0.66
N VAL A 139 7.31 -6.22 1.79
CA VAL A 139 6.96 -4.85 2.19
C VAL A 139 8.20 -4.09 2.66
N ASN A 140 9.07 -4.73 3.45
CA ASN A 140 10.33 -4.15 3.90
C ASN A 140 11.26 -3.75 2.73
N LEU A 141 11.40 -4.62 1.72
CA LEU A 141 12.12 -4.29 0.49
C LEU A 141 11.47 -3.12 -0.26
N SER A 142 10.14 -3.02 -0.21
CA SER A 142 9.43 -1.88 -0.80
C SER A 142 9.70 -0.58 -0.03
N ILE A 143 9.71 -0.59 1.31
CA ILE A 143 10.09 0.58 2.13
C ILE A 143 11.52 1.02 1.78
N TYR A 144 12.43 0.05 1.64
CA TYR A 144 13.81 0.31 1.23
C TYR A 144 13.89 0.92 -0.16
N LYS A 145 13.15 0.40 -1.14
CA LYS A 145 13.05 1.00 -2.48
C LYS A 145 12.54 2.43 -2.45
N ALA A 146 11.49 2.73 -1.68
CA ALA A 146 11.01 4.11 -1.54
C ALA A 146 12.09 5.02 -0.92
N THR A 147 12.89 4.50 0.01
CA THR A 147 14.02 5.26 0.57
C THR A 147 15.05 5.61 -0.51
N VAL A 148 15.39 4.66 -1.40
CA VAL A 148 16.26 4.94 -2.56
C VAL A 148 15.62 5.94 -3.51
N GLU A 149 14.32 5.81 -3.79
CA GLU A 149 13.55 6.73 -4.63
C GLU A 149 13.54 8.17 -4.06
N ILE A 150 13.45 8.35 -2.73
CA ILE A 150 13.53 9.66 -2.07
C ILE A 150 14.91 10.30 -2.29
N HIS A 151 16.00 9.56 -2.07
CA HIS A 151 17.36 10.07 -2.33
C HIS A 151 17.57 10.42 -3.80
N ALA A 152 16.94 9.68 -4.71
CA ALA A 152 16.96 9.95 -6.14
C ALA A 152 16.05 11.12 -6.57
N LYS A 153 15.28 11.71 -5.64
CA LYS A 153 14.30 12.78 -5.84
C LYS A 153 13.15 12.38 -6.78
N ILE A 154 12.70 11.14 -6.69
CA ILE A 154 11.55 10.66 -7.47
C ILE A 154 10.25 11.17 -6.83
N PRO A 155 9.32 11.77 -7.60
CA PRO A 155 8.05 12.27 -7.07
C PRO A 155 7.23 11.21 -6.33
N TYR A 156 6.45 11.66 -5.34
CA TYR A 156 5.53 10.85 -4.53
C TYR A 156 6.19 9.71 -3.74
N SER A 157 7.52 9.70 -3.59
CA SER A 157 8.21 8.60 -2.90
C SER A 157 7.99 8.60 -1.39
N LEU A 158 7.81 9.79 -0.78
CA LEU A 158 7.47 9.93 0.64
C LEU A 158 6.09 9.33 0.96
N ILE A 159 5.03 9.73 0.24
CA ILE A 159 3.69 9.15 0.45
C ILE A 159 3.67 7.64 0.19
N LYS A 160 4.39 7.16 -0.83
CA LYS A 160 4.56 5.71 -1.06
C LYS A 160 5.21 5.01 0.15
N ARG A 161 6.23 5.61 0.76
CA ARG A 161 6.93 5.03 1.91
C ARG A 161 6.04 5.02 3.16
N ALA A 162 5.30 6.11 3.42
CA ALA A 162 4.31 6.19 4.48
C ALA A 162 3.28 5.06 4.38
N HIS A 163 2.66 4.88 3.20
CA HIS A 163 1.66 3.82 2.99
C HIS A 163 2.25 2.42 3.18
N ARG A 164 3.54 2.22 2.88
CA ARG A 164 4.23 0.94 3.10
C ARG A 164 4.51 0.69 4.59
N TYR A 165 4.86 1.70 5.38
CA TYR A 165 4.97 1.57 6.84
C TYR A 165 3.63 1.19 7.47
N ILE A 166 2.55 1.87 7.07
CA ILE A 166 1.19 1.58 7.53
C ILE A 166 0.76 0.16 7.14
N ARG A 167 1.01 -0.26 5.90
CA ARG A 167 0.70 -1.63 5.45
C ARG A 167 1.51 -2.68 6.22
N LEU A 168 2.79 -2.42 6.50
CA LEU A 168 3.62 -3.30 7.31
C LEU A 168 3.08 -3.41 8.75
N TYR A 169 2.64 -2.29 9.34
CA TYR A 169 2.00 -2.27 10.65
C TYR A 169 0.74 -3.16 10.66
N CYS A 170 -0.15 -2.99 9.69
CA CYS A 170 -1.36 -3.79 9.57
C CYS A 170 -1.06 -5.29 9.35
N LEU A 171 -0.11 -5.64 8.48
CA LEU A 171 0.26 -7.04 8.26
C LEU A 171 0.84 -7.69 9.52
N LYS A 172 1.66 -6.97 10.29
CA LYS A 172 2.18 -7.51 11.55
C LYS A 172 1.07 -7.75 12.57
N LEU A 173 0.10 -6.83 12.69
CA LEU A 173 -1.09 -7.05 13.52
C LEU A 173 -1.87 -8.29 13.07
N LYS A 174 -2.13 -8.43 11.77
CA LYS A 174 -2.84 -9.58 11.18
C LYS A 174 -2.18 -10.91 11.56
N TYR A 175 -0.85 -10.96 11.54
CA TYR A 175 -0.07 -12.14 11.85
C TYR A 175 0.29 -12.31 13.34
N ASN A 176 -0.27 -11.49 14.23
CA ASN A 176 0.08 -11.48 15.66
C ASN A 176 1.59 -11.36 15.91
N LEU A 177 2.30 -10.64 15.02
CA LEU A 177 3.72 -10.35 15.16
C LEU A 177 3.95 -9.14 16.07
N PRO A 178 5.13 -9.01 16.70
CA PRO A 178 5.48 -7.81 17.45
C PRO A 178 5.37 -6.55 16.59
N VAL A 179 4.50 -5.65 17.03
CA VAL A 179 4.26 -4.34 16.42
C VAL A 179 4.80 -3.28 17.36
N ASP A 180 5.61 -2.38 16.82
CA ASP A 180 6.04 -1.17 17.52
C ASP A 180 5.40 0.06 16.86
N ASP A 181 5.19 1.09 17.66
CA ASP A 181 4.68 2.37 17.19
C ASP A 181 5.68 3.10 16.29
N GLU A 182 6.92 2.60 16.19
CA GLU A 182 7.97 3.17 15.36
C GLU A 182 7.61 3.16 13.86
N LEU A 183 6.88 2.14 13.40
CA LEU A 183 6.35 2.13 12.03
C LEU A 183 5.38 3.30 11.79
N LEU A 184 4.48 3.55 12.73
CA LEU A 184 3.51 4.65 12.61
C LEU A 184 4.19 6.01 12.78
N LYS A 185 5.17 6.15 13.68
CA LYS A 185 5.99 7.37 13.82
C LYS A 185 6.72 7.71 12.51
N LYS A 186 7.30 6.72 11.84
CA LYS A 186 7.94 6.90 10.52
C LYS A 186 6.92 7.27 9.44
N ALA A 187 5.74 6.67 9.47
CA ALA A 187 4.65 7.03 8.56
C ALA A 187 4.22 8.49 8.76
N ILE A 188 3.99 8.90 10.02
CA ILE A 188 3.65 10.28 10.38
C ILE A 188 4.72 11.24 9.87
N ALA A 189 6.00 10.99 10.14
CA ALA A 189 7.08 11.87 9.68
C ALA A 189 7.10 12.05 8.15
N ASP A 190 6.91 10.97 7.39
CA ASP A 190 6.82 11.06 5.93
C ASP A 190 5.56 11.80 5.46
N LEU A 191 4.41 11.58 6.10
CA LEU A 191 3.14 12.25 5.78
C LEU A 191 3.18 13.75 6.11
N GLU A 192 3.75 14.14 7.25
CA GLU A 192 3.94 15.54 7.64
C GLU A 192 4.85 16.25 6.64
N GLU A 193 5.91 15.59 6.17
CA GLU A 193 6.79 16.15 5.13
C GLU A 193 6.06 16.28 3.79
N VAL A 194 5.21 15.31 3.41
CA VAL A 194 4.35 15.44 2.22
C VAL A 194 3.41 16.64 2.35
N PHE A 195 2.76 16.79 3.50
CA PHE A 195 1.85 17.91 3.77
C PHE A 195 2.61 19.24 3.70
N ARG A 196 3.78 19.35 4.34
CA ARG A 196 4.62 20.56 4.35
C ARG A 196 5.11 20.97 2.96
N LEU A 197 5.37 20.00 2.09
CA LEU A 197 5.84 20.23 0.71
C LEU A 197 4.69 20.43 -0.29
N SER A 198 3.44 20.27 0.13
CA SER A 198 2.28 20.40 -0.74
C SER A 198 1.74 21.82 -0.78
N ASP A 199 1.06 22.15 -1.89
CA ASP A 199 0.29 23.39 -2.05
C ASP A 199 -1.13 23.19 -1.48
N PHE A 200 -1.23 22.65 -0.26
CA PHE A 200 -2.51 22.34 0.38
C PHE A 200 -3.41 23.59 0.44
N PRO A 201 -4.73 23.50 0.14
CA PRO A 201 -5.55 22.29 -0.06
C PRO A 201 -5.96 22.02 -1.52
N GLU A 202 -5.04 22.08 -2.48
CA GLU A 202 -5.38 21.96 -3.91
C GLU A 202 -5.71 20.54 -4.38
N LYS A 203 -5.13 19.49 -3.78
CA LYS A 203 -5.22 18.12 -4.31
C LYS A 203 -5.96 17.18 -3.37
N ALA A 204 -6.83 16.35 -3.94
CA ALA A 204 -7.67 15.41 -3.20
C ALA A 204 -6.90 14.48 -2.24
N TYR A 205 -5.71 14.02 -2.64
CA TYR A 205 -4.92 13.10 -1.80
C TYR A 205 -4.39 13.77 -0.53
N GLU A 206 -4.32 15.10 -0.47
CA GLU A 206 -3.76 15.81 0.68
C GLU A 206 -4.70 15.72 1.89
N PHE A 207 -6.02 15.63 1.65
CA PHE A 207 -7.00 15.38 2.71
C PHE A 207 -6.88 13.96 3.29
N GLU A 208 -6.57 12.98 2.43
CA GLU A 208 -6.23 11.62 2.87
C GLU A 208 -4.94 11.64 3.70
N VAL A 209 -3.92 12.39 3.29
CA VAL A 209 -2.68 12.57 4.07
C VAL A 209 -2.98 13.11 5.47
N CYS A 210 -3.79 14.16 5.59
CA CYS A 210 -4.20 14.67 6.91
C CYS A 210 -4.95 13.60 7.73
N TYR A 211 -5.89 12.87 7.13
CA TYR A 211 -6.60 11.79 7.82
C TYR A 211 -5.63 10.69 8.31
N LEU A 212 -4.67 10.29 7.47
CA LEU A 212 -3.67 9.28 7.81
C LEU A 212 -2.77 9.74 8.96
N ILE A 213 -2.44 11.03 9.04
CA ILE A 213 -1.73 11.60 10.19
C ILE A 213 -2.60 11.47 11.44
N VAL A 214 -3.88 11.88 11.37
CA VAL A 214 -4.81 11.78 12.51
C VAL A 214 -4.91 10.34 13.03
N VAL A 215 -5.16 9.34 12.18
CA VAL A 215 -5.31 7.95 12.62
C VAL A 215 -4.03 7.37 13.20
N CYS A 216 -2.87 7.67 12.60
CA CYS A 216 -1.59 7.21 13.15
C CYS A 216 -1.31 7.87 14.51
N CYS A 217 -1.55 9.18 14.65
CA CYS A 217 -1.36 9.92 15.89
C CYS A 217 -2.27 9.41 17.01
N VAL A 218 -3.57 9.23 16.74
CA VAL A 218 -4.50 8.64 17.70
C VAL A 218 -4.03 7.25 18.12
N LYS A 219 -3.58 6.42 17.18
CA LYS A 219 -3.13 5.06 17.49
C LYS A 219 -1.93 5.02 18.44
N ILE A 220 -0.97 5.95 18.29
CA ILE A 220 0.22 6.04 19.15
C ILE A 220 -0.01 6.90 20.41
N GLY A 221 -1.23 7.38 20.65
CA GLY A 221 -1.59 8.20 21.80
C GLY A 221 -1.23 9.69 21.71
N ASP A 222 -0.83 10.19 20.54
CA ASP A 222 -0.56 11.61 20.29
C ASP A 222 -1.87 12.36 19.95
N GLU A 223 -2.75 12.50 20.95
CA GLU A 223 -4.05 13.17 20.79
C GLU A 223 -3.90 14.66 20.43
N THR A 224 -2.83 15.32 20.90
CA THR A 224 -2.58 16.74 20.61
C THR A 224 -2.38 16.96 19.11
N LYS A 225 -1.45 16.22 18.49
CA LYS A 225 -1.19 16.34 17.06
C LYS A 225 -2.39 15.91 16.22
N ALA A 226 -3.08 14.84 16.62
CA ALA A 226 -4.30 14.42 15.94
C ALA A 226 -5.37 15.54 15.94
N GLY A 227 -5.56 16.23 17.07
CA GLY A 227 -6.48 17.37 17.17
C GLY A 227 -6.10 18.54 16.25
N GLU A 228 -4.81 18.81 16.08
CA GLU A 228 -4.31 19.85 15.16
C GLU A 228 -4.69 19.54 13.70
N TYR A 229 -4.46 18.32 13.22
CA TYR A 229 -4.81 17.93 11.85
C TYR A 229 -6.32 17.81 11.61
N ILE A 230 -7.11 17.46 12.62
CA ILE A 230 -8.58 17.56 12.54
C ILE A 230 -9.00 19.02 12.32
N LYS A 231 -8.39 19.97 13.04
CA LYS A 231 -8.66 21.39 12.87
C LYS A 231 -8.27 21.89 11.48
N VAL A 232 -7.14 21.44 10.93
CA VAL A 232 -6.73 21.73 9.55
C VAL A 232 -7.83 21.31 8.57
N LEU A 233 -8.31 20.06 8.66
CA LEU A 233 -9.39 19.55 7.80
C LEU A 233 -10.68 20.38 7.93
N ASP A 234 -11.04 20.81 9.13
CA ASP A 234 -12.23 21.63 9.37
C ASP A 234 -12.13 23.03 8.79
N MET A 235 -10.97 23.68 8.94
CA MET A 235 -10.71 24.99 8.36
C MET A 235 -10.76 24.92 6.83
N SER A 236 -10.06 23.95 6.22
CA SER A 236 -10.08 23.77 4.77
C SER A 236 -11.46 23.42 4.23
N LYS A 237 -12.25 22.63 4.98
CA LYS A 237 -13.64 22.35 4.60
C LYS A 237 -14.45 23.65 4.54
N ALA A 238 -14.33 24.53 5.54
CA ALA A 238 -15.05 25.79 5.58
C ALA A 238 -14.62 26.72 4.43
N GLU A 239 -13.32 26.85 4.19
CA GLU A 239 -12.74 27.67 3.12
C GLU A 239 -13.19 27.19 1.74
N LEU A 240 -13.02 25.90 1.43
CA LEU A 240 -13.41 25.33 0.14
C LEU A 240 -14.92 25.36 -0.07
N THR A 241 -15.73 25.20 0.98
CA THR A 241 -17.19 25.35 0.87
C THR A 241 -17.57 26.78 0.51
N ALA A 242 -16.89 27.78 1.09
CA ALA A 242 -17.11 29.17 0.72
C ALA A 242 -16.67 29.45 -0.74
N GLU A 243 -15.51 28.95 -1.14
CA GLU A 243 -14.97 29.11 -2.50
C GLU A 243 -15.84 28.40 -3.55
N SER A 244 -16.47 27.27 -3.22
CA SER A 244 -17.32 26.51 -4.16
C SER A 244 -18.49 27.30 -4.73
N LYS A 245 -18.90 28.38 -4.05
CA LYS A 245 -19.93 29.30 -4.52
C LYS A 245 -19.51 30.06 -5.78
N THR A 246 -18.21 30.27 -5.97
CA THR A 246 -17.62 31.01 -7.09
C THR A 246 -16.77 30.11 -8.00
N ASN A 247 -16.21 29.02 -7.47
CA ASN A 247 -15.38 28.06 -8.19
C ASN A 247 -15.87 26.61 -7.94
N PRO A 248 -16.73 26.04 -8.81
CA PRO A 248 -17.29 24.71 -8.59
C PRO A 248 -16.26 23.56 -8.75
N LYS A 249 -15.00 23.85 -9.12
CA LYS A 249 -13.95 22.84 -9.31
C LYS A 249 -13.22 22.50 -8.01
N VAL A 250 -13.45 23.22 -6.92
CA VAL A 250 -12.81 22.93 -5.63
C VAL A 250 -13.22 21.56 -5.08
N PRO A 251 -12.31 20.85 -4.40
CA PRO A 251 -12.55 19.46 -3.96
C PRO A 251 -13.39 19.36 -2.67
N VAL A 252 -14.55 20.03 -2.61
CA VAL A 252 -15.43 20.06 -1.41
C VAL A 252 -15.87 18.67 -0.97
N GLN A 253 -16.15 17.78 -1.92
CA GLN A 253 -16.60 16.42 -1.62
C GLN A 253 -15.51 15.62 -0.90
N GLU A 254 -14.25 15.73 -1.35
CA GLU A 254 -13.13 15.01 -0.75
C GLU A 254 -12.80 15.54 0.65
N VAL A 255 -12.68 16.86 0.82
CA VAL A 255 -12.42 17.43 2.17
C VAL A 255 -13.56 17.10 3.15
N THR A 256 -14.81 17.07 2.66
CA THR A 256 -15.97 16.69 3.48
C THR A 256 -15.90 15.23 3.93
N LYS A 257 -15.55 14.32 3.02
CA LYS A 257 -15.37 12.90 3.31
C LYS A 257 -14.30 12.67 4.38
N TRP A 258 -13.10 13.23 4.19
CA TRP A 258 -11.98 13.01 5.10
C TRP A 258 -12.15 13.72 6.45
N SER A 259 -12.73 14.92 6.47
CA SER A 259 -13.12 15.61 7.73
C SER A 259 -14.13 14.78 8.53
N ALA A 260 -15.14 14.19 7.86
CA ALA A 260 -16.12 13.34 8.53
C ALA A 260 -15.46 12.07 9.12
N LYS A 261 -14.65 11.35 8.33
CA LYS A 261 -13.91 10.17 8.82
C LYS A 261 -13.01 10.49 10.02
N ALA A 262 -12.29 11.62 9.98
CA ALA A 262 -11.41 12.03 11.07
C ALA A 262 -12.19 12.31 12.36
N LYS A 263 -13.37 12.95 12.27
CA LYS A 263 -14.25 13.21 13.42
C LYS A 263 -14.87 11.95 13.99
N GLU A 264 -15.32 11.05 13.13
CA GLU A 264 -15.87 9.76 13.55
C GLU A 264 -14.82 8.93 14.29
N LEU A 265 -13.61 8.83 13.75
CA LEU A 265 -12.47 8.23 14.44
C LEU A 265 -12.23 8.90 15.80
N TRP A 266 -12.18 10.23 15.86
CA TRP A 266 -11.90 10.96 17.09
C TRP A 266 -12.95 10.69 18.17
N GLN A 267 -14.23 10.66 17.81
CA GLN A 267 -15.32 10.36 18.73
C GLN A 267 -15.24 8.94 19.28
N ASN A 268 -14.85 7.98 18.42
CA ASN A 268 -14.80 6.57 18.78
C ASN A 268 -13.43 6.09 19.28
N ARG A 269 -12.41 6.96 19.37
CA ARG A 269 -10.99 6.57 19.62
C ARG A 269 -10.71 5.68 20.84
N GLN A 270 -11.61 5.73 21.83
CA GLN A 270 -11.51 4.92 23.06
C GLN A 270 -12.12 3.52 22.90
N ASP A 271 -12.86 3.25 21.83
CA ASP A 271 -13.40 1.95 21.50
C ASP A 271 -12.31 1.06 20.90
N PRO A 272 -11.93 -0.06 21.55
CA PRO A 272 -10.91 -0.97 21.04
C PRO A 272 -11.25 -1.58 19.68
N THR A 273 -12.54 -1.69 19.34
CA THR A 273 -13.01 -2.41 18.15
C THR A 273 -12.70 -1.67 16.85
N ILE A 274 -12.53 -0.36 16.87
CA ILE A 274 -12.16 0.43 15.68
C ILE A 274 -10.74 0.11 15.18
N TRP A 275 -9.92 -0.48 16.05
CA TRP A 275 -8.55 -0.88 15.75
C TRP A 275 -8.45 -2.32 15.22
N ASP A 276 -9.59 -3.02 15.12
CA ASP A 276 -9.65 -4.32 14.45
C ASP A 276 -9.49 -4.13 12.95
N ILE A 277 -8.26 -4.32 12.47
CA ILE A 277 -7.88 -4.11 11.06
C ILE A 277 -8.51 -5.12 10.08
N ASN A 278 -9.24 -6.13 10.58
CA ASN A 278 -9.97 -7.08 9.76
C ASN A 278 -11.43 -6.66 9.55
N LYS A 279 -11.93 -5.69 10.32
CA LYS A 279 -13.29 -5.14 10.24
C LYS A 279 -13.40 -3.90 9.39
#